data_AF-A0A821Q732-F1
#
_entry.id   AF-A0A821Q732-F1
#
_cell.length_a   1.000
_cell.length_b   1.000
_cell.length_c   1.000
_cell.angle_alpha   90.00
_cell.angle_beta   90.00
_cell.angle_gamma   90.00
#
_symmetry.space_group_name_H-M   'P 1'
#
loop_
_entity.id
_entity.type
_entity.pdbx_description
1 polymer ?
#
loop_
_entity_poly.entity_id
_entity_poly.type
_entity_poly.pdbx_seq_one_letter_code
_entity_poly.pdbx_strand_id
1 'polypeptide(L)'
;MLCPSNNSALQLNKYFVEKVIPRKNAIDRDVREISKVVTKILHEVEAPEPRFISSLNEINGRFEGLTVQSQTEFEVVLYLNQIGVFNFVDDGSIPGCGCGFYHSWYIFLLSLTMSIVKSSKNKDQLLLSGYHYRRANKSQIIWRCCRNDCAGRVRFDGTGYIKVTDHLHAPNPEETISVEFKSNISSGATISHDPPRRIIHQALLNFF
;
A
#
# COMPACT_ATOMS: atom_id res chain seq x y z
N MET A 1 -49.31 -24.59 -16.12
CA MET A 1 -48.04 -25.34 -16.24
C MET A 1 -46.98 -24.60 -15.44
N LEU A 2 -46.50 -25.18 -14.35
CA LEU A 2 -45.49 -24.57 -13.47
C LEU A 2 -44.08 -25.00 -13.87
N CYS A 3 -43.15 -24.03 -13.86
CA CYS A 3 -41.69 -24.10 -13.74
C CYS A 3 -40.78 -24.32 -14.98
N PRO A 4 -40.04 -23.27 -15.42
CA PRO A 4 -38.72 -23.36 -16.06
C PRO A 4 -37.55 -23.36 -15.04
N SER A 5 -37.81 -23.43 -13.73
CA SER A 5 -36.84 -23.17 -12.65
C SER A 5 -35.84 -24.30 -12.33
N ASN A 6 -35.93 -25.46 -12.99
CA ASN A 6 -35.12 -26.62 -12.61
C ASN A 6 -33.71 -26.62 -13.23
N ASN A 7 -33.54 -26.04 -14.42
CA ASN A 7 -32.27 -26.09 -15.14
C ASN A 7 -31.25 -25.07 -14.59
N SER A 8 -31.70 -23.85 -14.27
CA SER A 8 -30.84 -22.82 -13.69
C SER A 8 -30.34 -23.19 -12.30
N ALA A 9 -31.20 -23.77 -11.45
CA ALA A 9 -30.80 -24.25 -10.12
C ALA A 9 -29.76 -25.38 -10.20
N LEU A 10 -29.91 -26.31 -11.15
CA LEU A 10 -28.93 -27.37 -11.40
C LEU A 10 -27.60 -26.81 -11.91
N GLN A 11 -27.63 -25.84 -12.83
CA GLN A 11 -26.44 -25.18 -13.35
C GLN A 11 -25.71 -24.36 -12.27
N LEU A 12 -26.45 -23.67 -11.40
CA LEU A 12 -25.88 -22.93 -10.27
C LEU A 12 -25.24 -23.86 -9.24
N ASN A 13 -25.89 -24.97 -8.90
CA ASN A 13 -25.29 -25.98 -8.02
C ASN A 13 -24.03 -26.59 -8.63
N LYS A 14 -24.05 -26.90 -9.93
CA LYS A 14 -22.87 -27.38 -10.65
C LYS A 14 -21.72 -26.37 -10.60
N TYR A 15 -22.00 -25.10 -10.89
CA TYR A 15 -21.01 -24.02 -10.82
C TYR A 15 -20.48 -23.82 -9.39
N PHE A 16 -21.36 -23.88 -8.38
CA PHE A 16 -20.96 -23.77 -6.98
C PHE A 16 -19.98 -24.88 -6.60
N VAL A 17 -20.28 -26.13 -6.95
CA VAL A 17 -19.43 -27.28 -6.63
C VAL A 17 -18.12 -27.26 -7.43
N GLU A 18 -18.16 -26.94 -8.73
CA GLU A 18 -16.98 -27.02 -9.61
C GLU A 18 -16.06 -25.80 -9.52
N LYS A 19 -16.59 -24.62 -9.17
CA LYS A 19 -15.84 -23.35 -9.20
C LYS A 19 -15.75 -22.67 -7.84
N VAL A 20 -16.86 -22.61 -7.08
CA VAL A 20 -16.89 -21.86 -5.81
C VAL A 20 -16.22 -22.65 -4.69
N ILE A 21 -16.49 -23.95 -4.55
CA ILE A 21 -15.90 -24.79 -3.50
C ILE A 21 -14.36 -24.88 -3.63
N PRO A 22 -13.78 -25.19 -4.81
CA PRO A 22 -12.33 -25.25 -4.95
C PRO A 22 -11.66 -23.91 -4.67
N ARG A 23 -12.27 -22.80 -5.14
CA ARG A 23 -11.79 -21.44 -4.85
C ARG A 23 -11.85 -21.15 -3.35
N LYS A 24 -12.96 -21.48 -2.68
CA LYS A 24 -13.11 -21.29 -1.23
C LYS A 24 -12.04 -22.08 -0.46
N ASN A 25 -11.79 -23.33 -0.83
CA ASN A 25 -10.80 -24.16 -0.17
C ASN A 25 -9.36 -23.67 -0.41
N ALA A 26 -9.06 -23.19 -1.62
CA ALA A 26 -7.77 -22.58 -1.93
C ALA A 26 -7.55 -21.31 -1.09
N ILE A 27 -8.55 -20.42 -1.04
CA ILE A 27 -8.51 -19.20 -0.23
C ILE A 27 -8.38 -19.55 1.26
N ASP A 28 -9.11 -20.55 1.78
CA ASP A 28 -9.01 -20.94 3.19
C ASP A 28 -7.60 -21.40 3.56
N ARG A 29 -6.94 -22.17 2.68
CA ARG A 29 -5.55 -22.58 2.86
C ARG A 29 -4.63 -21.36 2.86
N ASP A 30 -4.76 -20.49 1.89
CA ASP A 30 -3.87 -19.33 1.72
C ASP A 30 -4.05 -18.34 2.89
N VAL A 31 -5.29 -18.14 3.37
CA VAL A 31 -5.59 -17.34 4.58
C VAL A 31 -4.87 -17.90 5.81
N ARG A 32 -4.86 -19.24 6.00
CA ARG A 32 -4.14 -19.88 7.12
C ARG A 32 -2.62 -19.75 7.02
N GLU A 33 -2.07 -19.65 5.82
CA GLU A 33 -0.64 -19.41 5.63
C GLU A 33 -0.29 -17.94 5.93
N ILE A 34 -1.09 -17.02 5.39
CA ILE A 34 -0.90 -15.58 5.59
C ILE A 34 -1.04 -15.22 7.06
N SER A 35 -2.05 -15.76 7.76
CA SER A 35 -2.25 -15.45 9.18
C SER A 35 -1.05 -15.86 10.03
N LYS A 36 -0.37 -16.98 9.74
CA LYS A 36 0.89 -17.34 10.42
C LYS A 36 1.99 -16.31 10.20
N VAL A 37 2.13 -15.82 8.97
CA VAL A 37 3.13 -14.79 8.62
C VAL A 37 2.83 -13.49 9.34
N VAL A 38 1.56 -13.06 9.30
CA VAL A 38 1.10 -11.83 9.95
C VAL A 38 1.30 -11.91 11.46
N THR A 39 0.91 -13.00 12.12
CA THR A 39 1.15 -13.19 13.56
C THR A 39 2.62 -13.10 13.92
N LYS A 40 3.51 -13.65 13.09
CA LYS A 40 4.96 -13.54 13.30
C LYS A 40 5.44 -12.08 13.22
N ILE A 41 5.02 -11.37 12.18
CA ILE A 41 5.36 -9.95 12.01
C ILE A 41 4.85 -9.12 13.20
N LEU A 42 3.61 -9.37 13.63
CA LEU A 42 3.01 -8.64 14.76
C LEU A 42 3.79 -8.86 16.06
N HIS A 43 4.25 -10.08 16.34
CA HIS A 43 5.10 -10.32 17.50
C HIS A 43 6.46 -9.62 17.42
N GLU A 44 7.06 -9.53 16.23
CA GLU A 44 8.32 -8.78 16.03
C GLU A 44 8.12 -7.27 16.22
N VAL A 45 6.94 -6.74 15.90
CA VAL A 45 6.56 -5.33 16.09
C VAL A 45 6.15 -5.02 17.53
N GLU A 46 5.49 -5.95 18.22
CA GLU A 46 5.06 -5.80 19.61
C GLU A 46 6.25 -5.65 20.58
N ALA A 47 7.37 -6.32 20.30
CA ALA A 47 8.58 -6.28 21.14
C ALA A 47 9.17 -4.86 21.32
N PRO A 48 9.38 -4.05 20.26
CA PRO A 48 9.79 -2.64 20.40
C PRO A 48 8.62 -1.69 20.70
N GLU A 49 7.39 -2.01 20.29
CA GLU A 49 6.23 -1.11 20.38
C GLU A 49 4.98 -1.83 20.96
N PRO A 50 4.86 -1.95 22.30
CA PRO A 50 3.81 -2.74 22.96
C PRO A 50 2.38 -2.17 22.81
N ARG A 51 2.24 -1.06 22.08
CA ARG A 51 0.95 -0.48 21.69
C ARG A 51 0.29 -1.25 20.53
N PHE A 52 1.10 -1.96 19.75
CA PHE A 52 0.66 -2.84 18.68
C PHE A 52 0.39 -4.23 19.26
N ILE A 53 -0.85 -4.45 19.67
CA ILE A 53 -1.30 -5.77 20.11
C ILE A 53 -1.79 -6.54 18.89
N SER A 54 -1.34 -7.79 18.75
CA SER A 54 -1.90 -8.69 17.74
C SER A 54 -3.38 -8.96 18.05
N SER A 55 -4.28 -8.40 17.26
CA SER A 55 -5.73 -8.64 17.35
C SER A 55 -6.21 -9.76 16.42
N LEU A 56 -5.29 -10.41 15.71
CA LEU A 56 -5.61 -11.45 14.72
C LEU A 56 -5.89 -12.79 15.43
N ASN A 57 -7.16 -13.04 15.76
CA ASN A 57 -7.60 -14.28 16.41
C ASN A 57 -8.46 -15.12 15.47
N GLU A 58 -8.24 -16.44 15.46
CA GLU A 58 -9.10 -17.40 14.74
C GLU A 58 -10.25 -17.83 15.65
N ILE A 59 -11.49 -17.49 15.27
CA ILE A 59 -12.72 -17.89 15.96
C ILE A 59 -13.61 -18.61 14.95
N ASN A 60 -13.96 -19.87 15.24
CA ASN A 60 -14.80 -20.71 14.37
C ASN A 60 -14.29 -20.83 12.92
N GLY A 61 -12.96 -20.89 12.74
CA GLY A 61 -12.34 -21.00 11.42
C GLY A 61 -12.30 -19.69 10.63
N ARG A 62 -12.63 -18.55 11.26
CA ARG A 62 -12.53 -17.22 10.66
C ARG A 62 -11.58 -16.36 11.47
N PHE A 63 -10.70 -15.65 10.78
CA PHE A 63 -9.80 -14.68 11.40
C PHE A 63 -10.53 -13.35 11.59
N GLU A 64 -10.58 -12.88 12.83
CA GLU A 64 -11.12 -11.56 13.16
C GLU A 64 -10.22 -10.46 12.60
N GLY A 65 -10.82 -9.44 11.97
CA GLY A 65 -10.08 -8.37 11.30
C GLY A 65 -9.49 -8.77 9.94
N LEU A 66 -9.61 -10.02 9.48
CA LEU A 66 -9.12 -10.45 8.16
C LEU A 66 -10.27 -10.52 7.13
N THR A 67 -10.13 -9.78 6.04
CA THR A 67 -11.06 -9.73 4.91
C THR A 67 -10.36 -10.16 3.62
N VAL A 68 -11.04 -10.96 2.81
CA VAL A 68 -10.55 -11.40 1.49
C VAL A 68 -11.08 -10.42 0.45
N GLN A 69 -10.19 -9.62 -0.16
CA GLN A 69 -10.56 -8.65 -1.20
C GLN A 69 -10.53 -9.31 -2.59
N SER A 70 -9.50 -10.11 -2.86
CA SER A 70 -9.39 -10.87 -4.10
C SER A 70 -8.76 -12.25 -3.87
N GLN A 71 -8.49 -13.00 -4.94
CA GLN A 71 -7.86 -14.33 -4.81
C GLN A 71 -6.45 -14.26 -4.21
N THR A 72 -5.78 -13.11 -4.33
CA THR A 72 -4.39 -12.91 -3.90
C THR A 72 -4.22 -11.68 -3.00
N GLU A 73 -5.31 -10.99 -2.66
CA GLU A 73 -5.28 -9.77 -1.84
C GLU A 73 -6.15 -9.95 -0.61
N PHE A 74 -5.54 -9.66 0.54
CA PHE A 74 -6.11 -9.83 1.86
C PHE A 74 -5.87 -8.55 2.63
N GLU A 75 -6.90 -8.13 3.36
CA GLU A 75 -6.84 -6.97 4.23
C GLU A 75 -6.89 -7.47 5.67
N VAL A 76 -5.99 -6.95 6.50
CA VAL A 76 -5.92 -7.27 7.93
C VAL A 76 -6.03 -5.98 8.72
N VAL A 77 -7.09 -5.88 9.50
CA VAL A 77 -7.37 -4.76 10.41
C VAL A 77 -6.76 -5.08 11.77
N LEU A 78 -5.81 -4.25 12.18
CA LEU A 78 -5.15 -4.35 13.48
C LEU A 78 -5.77 -3.36 14.45
N TYR A 79 -6.26 -3.85 15.59
CA TYR A 79 -6.77 -3.01 16.66
C TYR A 79 -5.62 -2.61 17.60
N LEU A 80 -5.31 -1.32 17.66
CA LEU A 80 -4.32 -0.78 18.58
C LEU A 80 -4.89 -0.68 19.99
N ASN A 81 -4.04 -0.87 21.00
CA ASN A 81 -4.46 -0.74 22.39
C ASN A 81 -4.87 0.73 22.67
N GLN A 82 -6.01 0.92 23.33
CA GLN A 82 -6.54 2.25 23.69
C GLN A 82 -5.73 2.86 24.84
N ILE A 83 -4.55 3.40 24.54
CA ILE A 83 -3.85 4.31 25.45
C ILE A 83 -3.87 5.69 24.82
N GLY A 84 -5.01 6.37 24.96
CA GLY A 84 -5.19 7.75 24.51
C GLY A 84 -6.67 8.13 24.46
N VAL A 85 -7.05 9.14 25.24
CA VAL A 85 -8.38 9.78 25.23
C VAL A 85 -8.62 10.42 23.87
N PHE A 86 -9.16 9.64 22.91
CA PHE A 86 -9.63 10.18 21.64
C PHE A 86 -11.14 10.36 21.74
N ASN A 87 -11.57 11.62 21.88
CA ASN A 87 -12.98 11.96 21.77
C ASN A 87 -13.40 11.81 20.30
N PHE A 88 -14.51 11.11 20.07
CA PHE A 88 -15.18 11.12 18.76
C PHE A 88 -15.70 12.53 18.49
N VAL A 89 -15.16 13.20 17.48
CA VAL A 89 -15.67 14.47 16.98
C VAL A 89 -16.25 14.19 15.61
N ASP A 90 -17.54 13.92 15.49
CA ASP A 90 -18.18 13.82 14.18
C ASP A 90 -18.50 15.23 13.69
N ASP A 91 -17.62 15.82 12.88
CA ASP A 91 -17.84 17.16 12.31
C ASP A 91 -18.63 17.13 10.98
N GLY A 92 -19.07 15.94 10.54
CA GLY A 92 -19.91 15.76 9.36
C GLY A 92 -19.22 16.06 8.03
N SER A 93 -17.88 16.20 8.01
CA SER A 93 -17.13 16.60 6.81
C SER A 93 -17.08 15.52 5.71
N ILE A 94 -17.17 14.23 6.07
CA ILE A 94 -17.11 13.11 5.11
C ILE A 94 -18.23 12.10 5.41
N PRO A 95 -19.18 11.87 4.49
CA PRO A 95 -20.24 10.89 4.71
C PRO A 95 -19.65 9.48 4.89
N GLY A 96 -19.95 8.85 6.02
CA GLY A 96 -19.44 7.53 6.41
C GLY A 96 -18.18 7.54 7.30
N CYS A 97 -17.65 8.72 7.63
CA CYS A 97 -16.46 8.88 8.47
C CYS A 97 -16.80 9.68 9.74
N GLY A 98 -16.97 9.00 10.88
CA GLY A 98 -17.04 9.68 12.17
C GLY A 98 -15.63 10.06 12.62
N CYS A 99 -15.35 11.34 12.85
CA CYS A 99 -14.01 11.82 13.20
C CYS A 99 -13.68 11.59 14.69
N GLY A 100 -13.82 10.34 15.15
CA GLY A 100 -12.84 9.83 16.10
C GLY A 100 -11.55 9.58 15.33
N PHE A 101 -10.40 9.95 15.88
CA PHE A 101 -9.09 9.66 15.29
C PHE A 101 -8.80 8.14 15.29
N TYR A 102 -9.58 7.37 14.54
CA TYR A 102 -9.22 6.05 14.10
C TYR A 102 -8.30 6.25 12.92
N HIS A 103 -7.00 6.24 13.19
CA HIS A 103 -6.01 5.84 12.19
C HIS A 103 -6.26 4.36 11.83
N SER A 104 -7.38 4.10 11.14
CA SER A 104 -7.72 2.85 10.51
C SER A 104 -7.40 2.94 9.02
N TRP A 105 -6.15 3.24 8.70
CA TRP A 105 -5.63 3.14 7.33
C TRP A 105 -4.15 2.77 7.40
N TYR A 106 -3.87 1.50 7.71
CA TYR A 106 -2.63 0.87 7.26
C TYR A 106 -2.97 -0.03 6.08
N ILE A 107 -3.35 0.62 4.98
CA ILE A 107 -3.40 -0.01 3.69
C ILE A 107 -1.95 -0.07 3.18
N PHE A 108 -1.37 -1.26 3.21
CA PHE A 108 -0.20 -1.60 2.40
C PHE A 108 -0.62 -1.72 0.92
N LEU A 109 -1.10 -0.61 0.34
CA LEU A 109 -1.08 -0.40 -1.10
C LEU A 109 0.06 0.57 -1.31
N LEU A 110 1.25 -0.01 -1.43
CA LEU A 110 2.39 0.65 -2.07
C LEU A 110 1.97 0.85 -3.52
N SER A 111 1.23 1.93 -3.75
CA SER A 111 0.95 2.46 -5.08
C SER A 111 2.32 2.86 -5.61
N LEU A 112 2.97 1.94 -6.34
CA LEU A 112 4.24 2.11 -7.03
C LEU A 112 4.00 3.10 -8.18
N THR A 113 3.71 4.34 -7.82
CA THR A 113 3.41 5.40 -8.76
C THR A 113 4.72 5.95 -9.31
N MET A 114 4.67 6.25 -10.59
CA MET A 114 5.72 7.00 -11.26
C MET A 114 5.62 8.46 -10.81
N SER A 115 6.64 8.99 -10.15
CA SER A 115 6.70 10.41 -9.79
C SER A 115 8.07 11.02 -10.11
N ILE A 116 8.08 12.29 -10.55
CA ILE A 116 9.31 13.05 -10.78
C ILE A 116 9.43 14.06 -9.64
N VAL A 117 10.51 13.95 -8.88
CA VAL A 117 10.76 14.72 -7.66
C VAL A 117 12.05 15.52 -7.78
N LYS A 118 12.18 16.57 -6.97
CA LYS A 118 13.41 17.38 -6.92
C LYS A 118 14.30 16.90 -5.79
N SER A 119 15.56 16.62 -6.11
CA SER A 119 16.61 16.41 -5.13
C SER A 119 16.87 17.68 -4.32
N SER A 120 17.49 17.56 -3.14
CA SER A 120 18.00 18.69 -2.33
C SER A 120 18.93 19.64 -3.11
N LYS A 121 19.55 19.15 -4.20
CA LYS A 121 20.37 19.96 -5.11
C LYS A 121 19.59 20.52 -6.31
N ASN A 122 18.26 20.54 -6.24
CA ASN A 122 17.33 20.96 -7.28
C ASN A 122 17.51 20.22 -8.63
N LYS A 123 17.91 18.95 -8.57
CA LYS A 123 18.06 18.07 -9.73
C LYS A 123 16.87 17.13 -9.82
N ASP A 124 16.37 16.89 -11.03
CA ASP A 124 15.26 15.96 -11.24
C ASP A 124 15.67 14.52 -10.92
N GLN A 125 14.80 13.85 -10.19
CA GLN A 125 14.87 12.42 -9.89
C GLN A 125 13.55 11.78 -10.29
N LEU A 126 13.64 10.60 -10.89
CA LEU A 126 12.48 9.79 -11.24
C LEU A 126 12.35 8.68 -10.20
N LEU A 127 11.16 8.53 -9.62
CA LEU A 127 10.77 7.42 -8.77
C LEU A 127 9.85 6.53 -9.60
N LEU A 128 10.24 5.27 -9.77
CA LEU A 128 9.48 4.33 -10.58
C LEU A 128 9.67 2.91 -10.02
N SER A 129 8.56 2.25 -9.70
CA SER A 129 8.55 0.85 -9.25
C SER A 129 9.50 0.57 -8.07
N GLY A 130 9.60 1.50 -7.11
CA GLY A 130 10.44 1.36 -5.93
C GLY A 130 11.95 1.58 -6.18
N TYR A 131 12.28 2.13 -7.35
CA TYR A 131 13.64 2.53 -7.72
C TYR A 131 13.70 4.04 -7.93
N HIS A 132 14.83 4.63 -7.53
CA HIS A 132 15.15 6.02 -7.83
C HIS A 132 16.15 6.12 -8.98
N TYR A 133 15.95 7.11 -9.84
CA TYR A 133 16.82 7.37 -10.98
C TYR A 133 17.20 8.84 -11.05
N ARG A 134 18.40 9.10 -11.55
CA ARG A 134 18.95 10.42 -11.90
C ARG A 134 19.09 10.53 -13.41
N ARG A 135 19.01 11.74 -13.95
CA ARG A 135 19.24 11.96 -15.38
C ARG A 135 20.66 11.56 -15.79
N ALA A 136 20.78 10.85 -16.91
CA ALA A 136 22.07 10.43 -17.46
C ALA A 136 22.72 11.56 -18.28
N ASN A 137 21.94 12.21 -19.16
CA ASN A 137 22.38 13.29 -20.05
C ASN A 137 21.40 14.47 -20.02
N LYS A 138 21.79 15.62 -20.60
CA LYS A 138 20.90 16.79 -20.76
C LYS A 138 19.68 16.48 -21.65
N SER A 139 19.80 15.54 -22.58
CA SER A 139 18.69 14.97 -23.33
C SER A 139 17.88 14.06 -22.39
N GLN A 140 16.69 14.53 -21.98
CA GLN A 140 15.86 14.01 -20.87
C GLN A 140 15.34 12.56 -21.03
N ILE A 141 15.82 11.83 -22.03
CA ILE A 141 15.25 10.58 -22.50
C ILE A 141 15.72 9.39 -21.65
N ILE A 142 16.94 9.42 -21.11
CA ILE A 142 17.53 8.29 -20.38
C ILE A 142 17.83 8.65 -18.92
N TRP A 143 17.33 7.80 -18.03
CA TRP A 143 17.53 7.87 -16.59
C TRP A 143 18.36 6.68 -16.13
N ARG A 144 19.23 6.90 -15.16
CA ARG A 144 20.13 5.89 -14.57
C ARG A 144 19.84 5.76 -13.09
N CYS A 145 19.96 4.56 -12.54
CA CYS A 145 19.85 4.36 -11.10
C CYS A 145 20.84 5.28 -10.34
N CYS A 146 20.47 5.74 -9.15
CA CYS A 146 21.38 6.56 -8.34
C CYS A 146 22.42 5.72 -7.59
N ARG A 147 22.19 4.41 -7.38
CA ARG A 147 23.21 3.48 -6.85
C ARG A 147 24.41 3.40 -7.79
N ASN A 148 25.61 3.56 -7.23
CA ASN A 148 26.85 3.64 -8.02
C ASN A 148 27.28 2.28 -8.59
N ASP A 149 26.92 1.20 -7.90
CA ASP A 149 27.12 -0.20 -8.24
C ASP A 149 26.00 -0.78 -9.13
N CYS A 150 25.00 0.04 -9.48
CA CYS A 150 23.86 -0.38 -10.26
C CYS A 150 23.89 0.14 -11.70
N ALA A 151 23.74 -0.78 -12.65
CA ALA A 151 23.66 -0.48 -14.08
C ALA A 151 22.23 -0.22 -14.58
N GLY A 152 21.21 -0.22 -13.70
CA GLY A 152 19.81 -0.08 -14.06
C GLY A 152 19.48 1.24 -14.75
N ARG A 153 18.76 1.19 -15.86
CA ARG A 153 18.38 2.35 -16.68
C ARG A 153 16.97 2.21 -17.21
N VAL A 154 16.31 3.36 -17.33
CA VAL A 154 14.98 3.49 -17.94
C VAL A 154 14.98 4.61 -18.95
N ARG A 155 14.13 4.48 -19.96
CA ARG A 155 13.97 5.44 -21.05
C ARG A 155 12.50 5.76 -21.25
N PHE A 156 12.19 7.03 -21.54
CA PHE A 156 10.85 7.41 -21.99
C PHE A 156 10.69 7.14 -23.50
N ASP A 157 9.62 6.45 -23.90
CA ASP A 157 9.34 6.10 -25.30
C ASP A 157 8.27 7.01 -25.96
N GLY A 158 7.66 7.91 -25.19
CA GLY A 158 6.54 8.76 -25.63
C GLY A 158 5.21 8.39 -24.98
N THR A 159 5.05 7.14 -24.55
CA THR A 159 3.85 6.62 -23.87
C THR A 159 4.14 6.25 -22.41
N GLY A 160 5.36 5.84 -22.10
CA GLY A 160 5.77 5.45 -20.75
C GLY A 160 7.27 5.28 -20.60
N TYR A 161 7.69 4.86 -19.40
CA TYR A 161 9.08 4.53 -19.10
C TYR A 161 9.33 3.04 -19.31
N ILE A 162 10.18 2.72 -20.27
CA ILE A 162 10.61 1.35 -20.56
C ILE A 162 11.94 1.09 -19.87
N LYS A 163 12.07 -0.10 -19.27
CA LYS A 163 13.33 -0.60 -18.73
C LYS A 163 14.33 -0.89 -19.86
N VAL A 164 15.51 -0.28 -19.78
CA VAL A 164 16.61 -0.48 -20.74
C VAL A 164 17.60 -1.51 -20.21
N THR A 165 17.90 -1.45 -18.91
CA THR A 165 18.79 -2.39 -18.24
C THR A 165 18.24 -2.74 -16.86
N ASP A 166 18.46 -3.99 -16.46
CA ASP A 166 18.04 -4.50 -15.17
C ASP A 166 18.84 -3.93 -13.99
N HIS A 167 18.20 -3.92 -12.84
CA HIS A 167 18.85 -3.61 -11.57
C HIS A 167 19.50 -4.87 -11.01
N LEU A 168 20.68 -4.71 -10.42
CA LEU A 168 21.37 -5.79 -9.68
C LEU A 168 21.02 -5.77 -8.18
N HIS A 169 19.97 -5.04 -7.80
CA HIS A 169 19.52 -4.93 -6.43
C HIS A 169 17.99 -4.91 -6.35
N ALA A 170 17.49 -5.31 -5.19
CA ALA A 170 16.07 -5.23 -4.87
C ALA A 170 15.59 -3.77 -4.87
N PRO A 171 14.30 -3.53 -5.18
CA PRO A 171 13.66 -2.23 -4.97
C PRO A 171 13.77 -1.80 -3.51
N ASN A 172 13.88 -0.50 -3.26
CA ASN A 172 13.90 0.06 -1.91
C ASN A 172 12.73 1.05 -1.74
N PRO A 173 11.53 0.55 -1.42
CA PRO A 173 10.34 1.39 -1.34
C PRO A 173 10.44 2.44 -0.22
N GLU A 174 11.03 2.11 0.92
CA GLU A 174 11.19 3.04 2.04
C GLU A 174 12.05 4.25 1.67
N GLU A 175 13.15 4.02 0.97
CA GLU A 175 14.02 5.10 0.50
C GLU A 175 13.32 5.95 -0.57
N THR A 176 12.52 5.33 -1.42
CA THR A 176 11.72 6.01 -2.45
C THR A 176 10.70 6.95 -1.79
N ILE A 177 9.97 6.44 -0.79
CA ILE A 177 9.01 7.21 0.02
C ILE A 177 9.71 8.35 0.76
N SER A 178 10.89 8.09 1.35
CA SER A 178 11.67 9.13 2.05
C SER A 178 12.06 10.29 1.12
N VAL A 179 12.47 9.97 -0.12
CA VAL A 179 12.86 10.97 -1.11
C VAL A 179 11.65 11.79 -1.57
N GLU A 180 10.52 11.13 -1.82
CA GLU A 180 9.27 11.79 -2.21
C GLU A 180 8.76 12.71 -1.10
N PHE A 181 8.77 12.23 0.16
CA PHE A 181 8.33 13.01 1.32
C PHE A 181 9.17 14.27 1.51
N LYS A 182 10.50 14.13 1.41
CA LYS A 182 11.43 15.27 1.48
C LYS A 182 11.20 16.27 0.35
N SER A 183 10.92 15.78 -0.86
CA SER A 183 10.59 16.65 -2.01
C SER A 183 9.29 17.41 -1.77
N ASN A 184 8.26 16.74 -1.26
CA ASN A 184 6.96 17.36 -0.98
C ASN A 184 7.08 18.45 0.08
N ILE A 185 7.76 18.20 1.20
CA ILE A 185 8.02 19.22 2.23
C ILE A 185 8.79 20.39 1.64
N SER A 186 9.85 20.13 0.88
CA SER A 186 10.70 21.18 0.31
C SER A 186 9.92 22.04 -0.69
N SER A 187 9.08 21.41 -1.53
CA SER A 187 8.21 22.13 -2.46
C SER A 187 7.16 22.96 -1.72
N GLY A 188 6.52 22.38 -0.70
CA GLY A 188 5.53 23.06 0.12
C GLY A 188 6.11 24.26 0.85
N ALA A 189 7.32 24.14 1.39
CA ALA A 189 8.03 25.25 2.04
C ALA A 189 8.46 26.35 1.07
N THR A 190 8.62 26.04 -0.23
CA THR A 190 8.98 27.04 -1.25
C THR A 190 7.76 27.77 -1.77
N ILE A 191 6.60 27.10 -1.81
CA ILE A 191 5.36 27.60 -2.43
C ILE A 191 4.42 28.22 -1.39
N SER A 192 4.39 27.69 -0.16
CA SER A 192 3.46 28.09 0.88
C SER A 192 4.10 28.98 1.95
N HIS A 193 3.30 29.89 2.50
CA HIS A 193 3.61 30.67 3.72
C HIS A 193 3.14 29.97 5.00
N ASP A 194 2.62 28.75 4.90
CA ASP A 194 2.12 27.99 6.03
C ASP A 194 3.23 27.67 7.04
N PRO A 195 2.89 27.55 8.34
CA PRO A 195 3.85 27.15 9.34
C PRO A 195 4.38 25.73 9.06
N PRO A 196 5.65 25.42 9.39
CA PRO A 196 6.29 24.15 9.07
C PRO A 196 5.48 22.91 9.47
N ARG A 197 4.78 22.97 10.61
CA ARG A 197 3.92 21.89 11.10
C ARG A 197 2.79 21.54 10.11
N ARG A 198 2.20 22.54 9.46
CA ARG A 198 1.10 22.34 8.50
C ARG A 198 1.62 21.78 7.18
N ILE A 199 2.79 22.23 6.72
CA ILE A 199 3.46 21.70 5.53
C ILE A 199 3.81 20.22 5.71
N ILE A 200 4.35 19.85 6.89
CA ILE A 200 4.67 18.45 7.21
C ILE A 200 3.40 17.60 7.25
N HIS A 201 2.34 18.09 7.91
CA HIS A 201 1.06 17.39 7.98
C HIS A 201 0.47 17.15 6.58
N GLN A 202 0.51 18.16 5.72
CA GLN A 202 -0.03 18.07 4.37
C GLN A 202 0.82 17.16 3.46
N ALA A 203 2.15 17.16 3.65
CA ALA A 203 3.02 16.21 2.98
C ALA A 203 2.73 14.76 3.41
N LEU A 204 2.41 14.52 4.68
CA LEU A 204 2.02 13.21 5.19
C LEU A 204 0.69 12.73 4.58
N LEU A 205 -0.32 13.60 4.48
CA LEU A 205 -1.61 13.27 3.88
C LEU A 205 -1.52 12.82 2.41
N ASN A 206 -0.47 13.19 1.68
CA ASN A 206 -0.28 12.74 0.30
C ASN A 206 0.21 11.28 0.19
N PHE A 207 0.58 10.65 1.31
CA PHE A 207 1.03 9.25 1.37
C PHE A 207 0.00 8.29 1.98
N PHE A 208 -1.11 8.82 2.51
CA PHE A 208 -2.19 8.06 3.13
C PHE A 208 -3.46 8.18 2.28
#